data_AF-A0A538B9T4-F1
#
_entry.id   AF-A0A538B9T4-F1
#
_cell.length_a   1.000
_cell.length_b   1.000
_cell.length_c   1.000
_cell.angle_alpha   90.00
_cell.angle_beta   90.00
_cell.angle_gamma   90.00
#
_symmetry.space_group_name_H-M   'P 1'
#
loop_
_entity.id
_entity.type
_entity.pdbx_description
1 polymer ?
#
loop_
_entity_poly.entity_id
_entity_poly.type
_entity_poly.pdbx_seq_one_letter_code
_entity_poly.pdbx_strand_id
1 'polypeptide(L)'
;MGGDAGRQHCRGGGAAGHRDRPPGRGPGPLVDRRAAGRGRVSGPRPPCASAFADANVFVLGTRRSGTTWLAELLLAHPDVAGAEATEPVAGQFVPQESVIFGGVSDLWVNASRADGEGMAAYLPPVEVAGALRAFCDRIFAAGRARHGPRARRFVEKSPDNNKRLPLMATTHPDAWYVHIVRDGRDVSRSLASVHFGPGNLAASAAEWVRDVRLVREHRWRLSRYREVRYEDLLADPV
;
A
#
# COMPACT_ATOMS: atom_id res chain seq x y z
N MET A 1 -45.54 10.26 33.67
CA MET A 1 -44.27 10.90 33.27
C MET A 1 -44.41 11.35 31.83
N GLY A 2 -44.59 12.65 31.61
CA GLY A 2 -44.73 13.26 30.28
C GLY A 2 -44.26 14.70 30.42
N GLY A 3 -43.11 15.00 29.82
CA GLY A 3 -42.41 16.27 29.97
C GLY A 3 -43.07 17.38 29.18
N ASP A 4 -43.18 18.55 29.80
CA ASP A 4 -43.60 19.79 29.16
C ASP A 4 -42.39 20.69 28.88
N ALA A 5 -42.43 21.30 27.71
CA ALA A 5 -41.31 21.86 26.99
C ALA A 5 -41.00 23.30 27.45
N GLY A 6 -39.75 23.53 27.85
CA GLY A 6 -39.21 24.85 28.10
C GLY A 6 -39.07 25.66 26.82
N ARG A 7 -39.96 26.65 26.64
CA ARG A 7 -39.79 27.76 25.69
C ARG A 7 -38.91 28.83 26.35
N GLN A 8 -37.84 29.24 25.67
CA GLN A 8 -37.22 30.55 25.89
C GLN A 8 -36.90 31.18 24.52
N HIS A 9 -37.57 32.30 24.26
CA HIS A 9 -37.27 33.26 23.21
C HIS A 9 -36.43 34.38 23.82
N CYS A 10 -35.30 34.71 23.19
CA CYS A 10 -34.69 36.03 23.28
C CYS A 10 -34.33 36.50 21.87
N ARG A 11 -34.77 37.73 21.55
CA ARG A 11 -34.68 38.42 20.26
C ARG A 11 -33.43 39.30 20.16
N GLY A 12 -33.02 39.58 18.92
CA GLY A 12 -32.35 40.82 18.48
C GLY A 12 -30.82 40.75 18.53
N GLY A 13 -30.05 41.28 17.59
CA GLY A 13 -30.31 42.13 16.42
C GLY A 13 -28.98 42.30 15.67
N GLY A 14 -29.04 42.88 14.46
CA GLY A 14 -28.03 42.75 13.43
C GLY A 14 -26.74 43.56 13.59
N ALA A 15 -25.75 43.18 12.79
CA ALA A 15 -24.82 44.09 12.12
C ALA A 15 -24.10 43.34 11.00
N ALA A 16 -24.43 43.69 9.76
CA ALA A 16 -23.72 43.25 8.56
C ALA A 16 -22.39 44.01 8.45
N GLY A 17 -21.29 43.33 8.73
CA GLY A 17 -19.93 43.86 8.56
C GLY A 17 -19.41 43.59 7.15
N HIS A 18 -19.19 44.67 6.41
CA HIS A 18 -18.50 44.75 5.12
C HIS A 18 -17.14 44.03 5.19
N ARG A 19 -16.91 43.01 4.35
CA ARG A 19 -15.59 42.37 4.21
C ARG A 19 -14.87 43.00 3.03
N ASP A 20 -13.90 43.88 3.32
CA ASP A 20 -12.99 44.43 2.34
C ASP A 20 -12.08 43.34 1.77
N ARG A 21 -12.09 43.21 0.43
CA ARG A 21 -11.14 42.38 -0.32
C ARG A 21 -9.83 43.14 -0.47
N PRO A 22 -8.66 42.54 -0.16
CA PRO A 22 -7.39 43.15 -0.53
C PRO A 22 -7.16 43.04 -2.05
N PRO A 23 -6.44 43.99 -2.67
CA PRO A 23 -6.25 44.05 -4.12
C PRO A 23 -5.33 42.92 -4.62
N GLY A 24 -5.68 42.41 -5.81
CA GLY A 24 -4.99 41.31 -6.46
C GLY A 24 -3.53 41.59 -6.77
N ARG A 25 -2.66 40.61 -6.46
CA ARG A 25 -1.27 40.60 -6.94
C ARG A 25 -1.26 40.24 -8.42
N GLY A 26 -0.66 41.10 -9.25
CA GLY A 26 -0.40 40.84 -10.65
C GLY A 26 0.51 39.62 -10.87
N PRO A 27 0.60 39.11 -12.12
CA PRO A 27 1.32 37.88 -12.42
C PRO A 27 2.82 38.12 -12.23
N GLY A 28 3.42 37.37 -11.30
CA GLY A 28 4.87 37.32 -11.13
C GLY A 28 5.57 36.69 -12.35
N PRO A 29 6.86 36.96 -12.55
CA PRO A 29 7.59 36.57 -13.75
C PRO A 29 7.58 35.05 -13.93
N LEU A 30 7.39 34.63 -15.19
CA LEU A 30 7.48 33.25 -15.64
C LEU A 30 8.89 32.70 -15.35
N VAL A 31 9.00 31.87 -14.31
CA VAL A 31 10.23 31.15 -14.01
C VAL A 31 10.38 30.00 -15.01
N ASP A 32 11.48 30.05 -15.75
CA ASP A 32 11.90 29.09 -16.76
C ASP A 32 11.90 27.64 -16.20
N ARG A 33 11.02 26.79 -16.76
CA ARG A 33 10.84 25.37 -16.37
C ARG A 33 11.77 24.44 -17.13
N ARG A 34 13.05 24.79 -17.28
CA ARG A 34 14.04 23.93 -17.92
C ARG A 34 15.28 23.70 -17.06
N ALA A 35 15.09 22.94 -15.97
CA ALA A 35 16.12 22.07 -15.37
C ALA A 35 15.57 21.38 -14.10
N ALA A 36 14.53 20.54 -14.22
CA ALA A 36 14.16 19.64 -13.15
C ALA A 36 14.92 18.32 -13.32
N GLY A 37 16.16 18.27 -12.82
CA GLY A 37 16.80 17.01 -12.50
C GLY A 37 15.88 16.20 -11.58
N ARG A 38 15.84 14.87 -11.78
CA ARG A 38 15.04 13.93 -10.96
C ARG A 38 15.58 13.90 -9.53
N GLY A 39 15.34 14.94 -8.75
CA GLY A 39 15.58 14.93 -7.31
C GLY A 39 14.68 13.86 -6.72
N ARG A 40 15.29 12.81 -6.15
CA ARG A 40 14.56 11.88 -5.28
C ARG A 40 13.97 12.73 -4.17
N VAL A 41 12.64 12.87 -4.14
CA VAL A 41 11.96 13.37 -2.95
C VAL A 41 12.37 12.44 -1.81
N SER A 42 13.02 12.99 -0.79
CA SER A 42 13.40 12.20 0.39
C SER A 42 12.12 11.72 1.05
N GLY A 43 11.88 10.41 1.01
CA GLY A 43 10.76 9.77 1.68
C GLY A 43 10.85 9.92 3.20
N PRO A 44 9.83 9.44 3.94
CA PRO A 44 9.86 9.40 5.39
C PRO A 44 11.10 8.66 5.89
N ARG A 45 11.72 9.13 6.98
CA ARG A 45 12.85 8.43 7.61
C ARG A 45 12.38 7.05 8.12
N PRO A 46 13.17 5.97 7.93
CA PRO A 46 12.83 4.65 8.48
C PRO A 46 12.66 4.69 10.00
N PRO A 47 11.70 3.93 10.57
CA PRO A 47 11.44 3.90 12.02
C PRO A 47 12.57 3.22 12.80
N CYS A 48 13.29 2.29 12.16
CA CYS A 48 14.47 1.62 12.71
C CYS A 48 15.40 1.14 11.58
N ALA A 49 16.62 0.71 11.93
CA ALA A 49 17.54 0.09 10.97
C ALA A 49 17.01 -1.27 10.49
N SER A 50 17.41 -1.68 9.28
CA SER A 50 16.85 -2.86 8.62
C SER A 50 17.86 -3.55 7.75
N ALA A 51 17.93 -4.87 7.87
CA ALA A 51 18.74 -5.73 7.00
C ALA A 51 18.20 -5.80 5.57
N PHE A 52 17.02 -5.21 5.33
CA PHE A 52 16.34 -5.17 4.04
C PHE A 52 16.15 -3.74 3.52
N ALA A 53 16.87 -2.77 4.10
CA ALA A 53 16.86 -1.41 3.59
C ALA A 53 17.20 -1.41 2.10
N ASP A 54 16.35 -0.78 1.28
CA ASP A 54 16.45 -0.74 -0.18
C ASP A 54 16.38 -2.09 -0.93
N ALA A 55 16.19 -3.20 -0.20
CA ALA A 55 16.24 -4.57 -0.72
C ALA A 55 14.85 -5.18 -0.96
N ASN A 56 13.83 -4.73 -0.21
CA ASN A 56 12.47 -5.24 -0.35
C ASN A 56 11.78 -4.69 -1.60
N VAL A 57 11.07 -5.58 -2.29
CA VAL A 57 10.18 -5.28 -3.42
C VAL A 57 8.80 -5.86 -3.10
N PHE A 58 7.82 -4.99 -2.90
CA PHE A 58 6.44 -5.36 -2.66
C PHE A 58 5.63 -5.29 -3.95
N VAL A 59 5.08 -6.42 -4.37
CA VAL A 59 4.16 -6.48 -5.51
C VAL A 59 2.75 -6.18 -5.04
N LEU A 60 2.13 -5.20 -5.69
CA LEU A 60 0.77 -4.72 -5.46
C LEU A 60 -0.09 -4.96 -6.70
N GLY A 61 -1.40 -5.02 -6.52
CA GLY A 61 -2.36 -5.15 -7.60
C GLY A 61 -3.58 -5.97 -7.19
N THR A 62 -4.69 -5.77 -7.89
CA THR A 62 -5.89 -6.60 -7.69
C THR A 62 -5.55 -8.06 -7.99
N ARG A 63 -6.20 -8.99 -7.28
CA ARG A 63 -6.18 -10.41 -7.65
C ARG A 63 -6.51 -10.56 -9.15
N ARG A 64 -5.84 -11.48 -9.81
CA ARG A 64 -5.98 -11.77 -11.26
C ARG A 64 -5.42 -10.69 -12.21
N SER A 65 -4.75 -9.66 -11.71
CA SER A 65 -4.01 -8.68 -12.53
C SER A 65 -2.61 -9.13 -12.96
N GLY A 66 -2.22 -10.38 -12.71
CA GLY A 66 -0.87 -10.88 -13.00
C GLY A 66 0.16 -10.63 -11.89
N THR A 67 -0.26 -10.37 -10.65
CA THR A 67 0.64 -10.17 -9.50
C THR A 67 1.54 -11.38 -9.21
N THR A 68 1.04 -12.59 -9.42
CA THR A 68 1.84 -13.83 -9.24
C THR A 68 2.87 -13.96 -10.35
N TRP A 69 2.45 -13.81 -11.61
CA TRP A 69 3.36 -13.80 -12.76
C TRP A 69 4.47 -12.74 -12.64
N LEU A 70 4.13 -11.53 -12.18
CA LEU A 70 5.14 -10.49 -11.93
C LEU A 70 6.12 -10.88 -10.81
N ALA A 71 5.64 -11.51 -9.74
CA ALA A 71 6.53 -12.00 -8.68
C ALA A 71 7.47 -13.10 -9.21
N GLU A 72 6.95 -14.05 -10.00
CA GLU A 72 7.73 -15.12 -10.65
C GLU A 72 8.79 -14.55 -11.60
N LEU A 73 8.45 -13.55 -12.42
CA LEU A 73 9.40 -12.85 -13.29
C LEU A 73 10.56 -12.22 -12.50
N LEU A 74 10.25 -11.59 -11.36
CA LEU A 74 11.29 -11.01 -10.50
C LEU A 74 12.16 -12.10 -9.86
N LEU A 75 11.56 -13.22 -9.46
CA LEU A 75 12.24 -14.36 -8.84
C LEU A 75 13.12 -15.15 -9.82
N ALA A 76 12.91 -15.02 -11.13
CA ALA A 76 13.80 -15.57 -12.14
C ALA A 76 15.22 -14.95 -12.09
N HIS A 77 15.38 -13.77 -11.48
CA HIS A 77 16.68 -13.13 -11.34
C HIS A 77 17.49 -13.74 -10.18
N PRO A 78 18.76 -14.15 -10.38
CA PRO A 78 19.55 -14.87 -9.35
C PRO A 78 19.85 -14.07 -8.07
N ASP A 79 19.64 -12.76 -8.11
CA ASP A 79 19.84 -11.83 -6.98
C ASP A 79 18.54 -11.48 -6.24
N VAL A 80 17.43 -12.13 -6.58
CA VAL A 80 16.12 -11.92 -5.96
C VAL A 80 15.67 -13.23 -5.33
N ALA A 81 15.32 -13.18 -4.05
CA ALA A 81 14.62 -14.26 -3.35
C ALA A 81 13.19 -13.80 -3.04
N GLY A 82 12.35 -14.71 -2.58
CA GLY A 82 11.02 -14.40 -2.09
C GLY A 82 10.51 -15.46 -1.13
N ALA A 83 9.23 -15.38 -0.80
CA ALA A 83 8.57 -16.37 0.04
C ALA A 83 8.33 -17.72 -0.67
N GLU A 84 8.66 -17.85 -1.97
CA GLU A 84 8.39 -19.06 -2.75
C GLU A 84 9.18 -20.27 -2.28
N ALA A 85 8.48 -21.14 -1.53
CA ALA A 85 8.53 -22.54 -1.83
C ALA A 85 7.40 -22.82 -2.85
N THR A 86 7.73 -23.18 -4.07
CA THR A 86 6.81 -23.91 -4.94
C THR A 86 6.72 -25.34 -4.40
N GLU A 87 6.01 -25.52 -3.29
CA GLU A 87 5.74 -26.86 -2.77
C GLU A 87 4.54 -27.43 -3.55
N PRO A 88 4.60 -28.70 -3.97
CA PRO A 88 3.45 -29.36 -4.57
C PRO A 88 2.35 -29.51 -3.52
N VAL A 89 1.31 -28.69 -3.62
CA VAL A 89 0.05 -28.88 -2.87
C VAL A 89 -0.96 -29.47 -3.84
N ALA A 90 -1.35 -30.73 -3.63
CA ALA A 90 -2.28 -31.44 -4.51
C ALA A 90 -1.88 -31.42 -6.01
N GLY A 91 -0.58 -31.50 -6.31
CA GLY A 91 -0.05 -31.47 -7.68
C GLY A 91 -0.06 -30.09 -8.34
N GLN A 92 -0.36 -29.02 -7.60
CA GLN A 92 -0.28 -27.65 -8.06
C GLN A 92 0.91 -26.94 -7.40
N PHE A 93 1.64 -26.17 -8.19
CA PHE A 93 2.61 -25.20 -7.68
C PHE A 93 1.83 -24.02 -7.09
N VAL A 94 1.77 -23.95 -5.76
CA VAL A 94 1.13 -22.84 -5.06
C VAL A 94 2.23 -21.92 -4.54
N PRO A 95 2.28 -20.64 -4.96
CA PRO A 95 3.22 -19.69 -4.38
C PRO A 95 2.96 -19.58 -2.88
N GLN A 96 3.96 -19.91 -2.07
CA GLN A 96 3.93 -19.57 -0.65
C GLN A 96 4.04 -18.05 -0.51
N GLU A 97 3.11 -17.47 0.23
CA GLU A 97 3.04 -16.03 0.50
C GLU A 97 3.28 -15.81 2.00
N SER A 98 3.98 -14.74 2.36
CA SER A 98 4.28 -14.48 3.77
C SER A 98 3.02 -14.13 4.58
N VAL A 99 2.03 -13.50 3.91
CA VAL A 99 0.83 -12.87 4.48
C VAL A 99 1.11 -11.99 5.72
N ILE A 100 2.37 -11.58 5.90
CA ILE A 100 2.88 -11.07 7.19
C ILE A 100 2.21 -9.77 7.59
N PHE A 101 1.98 -8.88 6.62
CA PHE A 101 1.28 -7.62 6.86
C PHE A 101 -0.16 -7.86 7.30
N GLY A 102 -0.78 -8.97 6.88
CA GLY A 102 -2.05 -9.43 7.42
C GLY A 102 -1.94 -9.81 8.89
N GLY A 103 -0.96 -10.65 9.23
CA GLY A 103 -0.71 -11.10 10.59
C GLY A 103 -0.40 -9.96 11.59
N VAL A 104 0.23 -8.87 11.14
CA VAL A 104 0.55 -7.71 12.00
C VAL A 104 -0.47 -6.57 11.90
N SER A 105 -1.53 -6.71 11.12
CA SER A 105 -2.48 -5.62 10.86
C SER A 105 -3.22 -5.16 12.12
N ASP A 106 -3.64 -6.09 12.98
CA ASP A 106 -4.40 -5.74 14.19
C ASP A 106 -3.52 -5.01 15.21
N LEU A 107 -2.24 -5.40 15.31
CA LEU A 107 -1.26 -4.68 16.12
C LEU A 107 -1.07 -3.25 15.61
N TRP A 108 -0.94 -3.08 14.29
CA TRP A 108 -0.85 -1.75 13.67
C TRP A 108 -2.08 -0.89 13.96
N VAL A 109 -3.29 -1.45 13.78
CA VAL A 109 -4.55 -0.73 14.04
C VAL A 109 -4.64 -0.33 15.50
N ASN A 110 -4.35 -1.25 16.43
CA ASN A 110 -4.35 -0.98 17.86
C ASN A 110 -3.33 0.09 18.28
N ALA A 111 -2.16 0.13 17.62
CA ALA A 111 -1.12 1.14 17.88
C ALA A 111 -1.35 2.48 17.16
N SER A 112 -2.31 2.55 16.24
CA SER A 112 -2.61 3.76 15.45
C SER A 112 -3.93 4.43 15.87
N ARG A 113 -4.47 4.06 17.03
CA ARG A 113 -5.73 4.62 17.53
C ARG A 113 -5.55 6.10 17.90
N ALA A 114 -6.42 6.95 17.37
CA ALA A 114 -6.35 8.40 17.58
C ALA A 114 -6.99 8.86 18.90
N ASP A 115 -7.77 7.99 19.56
CA ASP A 115 -8.43 8.25 20.83
C ASP A 115 -7.50 8.13 22.04
N GLY A 116 -6.24 7.76 21.82
CA GLY A 116 -5.24 7.56 22.87
C GLY A 116 -5.40 6.24 23.61
N GLU A 117 -6.28 5.33 23.17
CA GLU A 117 -6.40 3.98 23.70
C GLU A 117 -5.46 2.98 23.01
N GLY A 118 -5.39 1.76 23.55
CA GLY A 118 -4.59 0.68 22.98
C GLY A 118 -3.09 0.86 23.22
N MET A 119 -2.26 0.28 22.35
CA MET A 119 -0.80 0.35 22.48
C MET A 119 -0.26 1.78 22.42
N ALA A 120 -0.95 2.69 21.73
CA ALA A 120 -0.56 4.10 21.64
C ALA A 120 -0.54 4.81 23.01
N ALA A 121 -1.28 4.31 24.00
CA ALA A 121 -1.27 4.81 25.38
C ALA A 121 0.06 4.53 26.11
N TYR A 122 0.81 3.53 25.65
CA TYR A 122 1.99 3.01 26.33
C TYR A 122 3.28 3.16 25.52
N LEU A 123 3.16 3.15 24.18
CA LEU A 123 4.30 3.19 23.29
C LEU A 123 4.02 4.12 22.10
N PRO A 124 4.95 5.03 21.74
CA PRO A 124 4.79 5.88 20.57
C PRO A 124 4.57 5.05 19.29
N PRO A 125 3.69 5.47 18.36
CA PRO A 125 3.42 4.71 17.14
C PRO A 125 4.65 4.41 16.29
N VAL A 126 5.67 5.28 16.32
CA VAL A 126 6.94 5.06 15.61
C VAL A 126 7.75 3.89 16.17
N GLU A 127 7.69 3.67 17.49
CA GLU A 127 8.38 2.54 18.13
C GLU A 127 7.65 1.23 17.83
N VAL A 128 6.32 1.23 17.83
CA VAL A 128 5.55 0.07 17.35
C VAL A 128 5.87 -0.23 15.89
N ALA A 129 5.90 0.78 15.02
CA ALA A 129 6.28 0.60 13.62
C ALA A 129 7.70 0.01 13.48
N GLY A 130 8.65 0.45 14.32
CA GLY A 130 10.00 -0.11 14.37
C GLY A 130 10.00 -1.59 14.78
N ALA A 131 9.21 -1.98 15.78
CA ALA A 131 9.07 -3.36 16.23
C ALA A 131 8.41 -4.24 15.15
N LEU A 132 7.34 -3.75 14.50
CA LEU A 132 6.67 -4.45 13.40
C LEU A 132 7.61 -4.63 12.20
N ARG A 133 8.40 -3.61 11.87
CA ARG A 133 9.44 -3.70 10.83
C ARG A 133 10.45 -4.79 11.17
N ALA A 134 11.02 -4.76 12.38
CA ALA A 134 12.00 -5.74 12.82
C ALA A 134 11.44 -7.17 12.78
N PHE A 135 10.16 -7.37 13.14
CA PHE A 135 9.51 -8.66 13.04
C PHE A 135 9.35 -9.13 11.59
N CYS A 136 8.87 -8.26 10.70
CA CYS A 136 8.75 -8.56 9.26
C CYS A 136 10.13 -8.90 8.65
N ASP A 137 11.17 -8.14 8.98
CA ASP A 137 12.54 -8.39 8.51
C ASP A 137 13.05 -9.78 8.92
N ARG A 138 12.66 -10.30 10.09
CA ARG A 138 13.02 -11.68 10.50
C ARG A 138 12.35 -12.73 9.63
N ILE A 139 11.09 -12.51 9.23
CA ILE A 139 10.37 -13.39 8.30
C ILE A 139 11.03 -13.35 6.92
N PHE A 140 11.36 -12.16 6.41
CA PHE A 140 12.04 -12.00 5.13
C PHE A 140 13.45 -12.62 5.15
N ALA A 141 14.17 -12.50 6.27
CA ALA A 141 15.48 -13.14 6.45
C ALA A 141 15.38 -14.67 6.41
N ALA A 142 14.38 -15.24 7.08
CA ALA A 142 14.14 -16.67 7.06
C ALA A 142 13.77 -17.17 5.64
N GLY A 143 12.88 -16.47 4.95
CA GLY A 143 12.52 -16.78 3.57
C GLY A 143 13.72 -16.71 2.61
N ARG A 144 14.50 -15.62 2.68
CA ARG A 144 15.72 -15.45 1.88
C ARG A 144 16.76 -16.54 2.16
N ALA A 145 16.99 -16.87 3.43
CA ALA A 145 17.93 -17.92 3.80
C ALA A 145 17.52 -19.30 3.24
N ARG A 146 16.22 -19.58 3.16
CA ARG A 146 15.70 -20.84 2.63
C ARG A 146 15.71 -20.91 1.10
N HIS A 147 15.32 -19.83 0.42
CA HIS A 147 15.00 -19.87 -1.02
C HIS A 147 16.01 -19.15 -1.92
N GLY A 148 16.89 -18.32 -1.35
CA GLY A 148 17.90 -17.61 -2.12
C GLY A 148 18.96 -17.00 -1.19
N PRO A 149 19.82 -17.82 -0.55
CA PRO A 149 20.74 -17.36 0.49
C PRO A 149 21.78 -16.35 0.00
N ARG A 150 22.00 -16.26 -1.33
CA ARG A 150 22.90 -15.30 -1.97
C ARG A 150 22.18 -14.08 -2.55
N ALA A 151 20.85 -14.08 -2.56
CA ALA A 151 20.08 -12.97 -3.11
C ALA A 151 20.24 -11.73 -2.23
N ARG A 152 20.35 -10.56 -2.86
CA ARG A 152 20.38 -9.27 -2.16
C ARG A 152 18.99 -8.66 -2.02
N ARG A 153 18.03 -9.05 -2.86
CA ARG A 153 16.65 -8.54 -2.84
C ARG A 153 15.67 -9.58 -2.33
N PHE A 154 14.55 -9.10 -1.76
CA PHE A 154 13.44 -9.94 -1.35
C PHE A 154 12.14 -9.42 -1.96
N VAL A 155 11.48 -10.27 -2.75
CA VAL A 155 10.15 -10.05 -3.30
C VAL A 155 9.11 -10.62 -2.35
N GLU A 156 8.15 -9.79 -1.99
CA GLU A 156 6.98 -10.21 -1.22
C GLU A 156 5.73 -9.76 -1.97
N LYS A 157 4.83 -10.72 -2.14
CA LYS A 157 3.52 -10.54 -2.77
C LYS A 157 2.52 -11.27 -1.90
N SER A 158 1.56 -10.54 -1.38
CA SER A 158 0.39 -11.10 -0.71
C SER A 158 -0.89 -10.46 -1.25
N PRO A 159 -2.02 -11.19 -1.35
CA PRO A 159 -3.22 -10.75 -2.09
C PRO A 159 -3.81 -9.45 -1.59
N ASP A 160 -3.71 -9.19 -0.29
CA ASP A 160 -4.33 -8.06 0.40
C ASP A 160 -3.35 -6.93 0.75
N ASN A 161 -2.13 -6.92 0.18
CA ASN A 161 -1.15 -5.85 0.44
C ASN A 161 -1.69 -4.46 0.10
N ASN A 162 -2.54 -4.34 -0.91
CA ASN A 162 -3.19 -3.08 -1.29
C ASN A 162 -3.94 -2.44 -0.10
N LYS A 163 -4.51 -3.26 0.80
CA LYS A 163 -5.27 -2.80 1.98
C LYS A 163 -4.39 -2.33 3.12
N ARG A 164 -3.08 -2.52 3.01
CA ARG A 164 -2.10 -2.33 4.09
C ARG A 164 -1.05 -1.29 3.76
N LEU A 165 -1.30 -0.46 2.75
CA LEU A 165 -0.35 0.56 2.31
C LEU A 165 0.12 1.51 3.41
N PRO A 166 -0.74 2.01 4.34
CA PRO A 166 -0.24 2.83 5.45
C PRO A 166 0.77 2.08 6.33
N LEU A 167 0.43 0.87 6.75
CA LEU A 167 1.32 -0.01 7.53
C LEU A 167 2.63 -0.28 6.77
N MET A 168 2.54 -0.71 5.52
CA MET A 168 3.72 -1.06 4.72
C MET A 168 4.59 0.17 4.49
N ALA A 169 4.02 1.32 4.14
CA ALA A 169 4.76 2.56 3.89
C ALA A 169 5.44 3.11 5.15
N THR A 170 4.82 2.95 6.32
CA THR A 170 5.41 3.38 7.59
C THR A 170 6.50 2.43 8.07
N THR A 171 6.29 1.11 7.95
CA THR A 171 7.29 0.12 8.39
C THR A 171 8.45 0.01 7.42
N HIS A 172 8.21 0.09 6.11
CA HIS A 172 9.21 -0.11 5.05
C HIS A 172 9.26 1.06 4.05
N PRO A 173 9.47 2.31 4.49
CA PRO A 173 9.43 3.51 3.62
C PRO A 173 10.48 3.53 2.51
N ASP A 174 11.47 2.64 2.59
CA ASP A 174 12.62 2.46 1.70
C ASP A 174 12.47 1.26 0.73
N ALA A 175 11.39 0.49 0.84
CA ALA A 175 11.07 -0.58 -0.10
C ALA A 175 10.62 -0.04 -1.47
N TRP A 176 10.77 -0.87 -2.51
CA TRP A 176 10.11 -0.64 -3.80
C TRP A 176 8.69 -1.20 -3.79
N TYR A 177 7.73 -0.44 -4.31
CA TYR A 177 6.34 -0.87 -4.49
C TYR A 177 6.02 -0.93 -5.98
N VAL A 178 5.79 -2.12 -6.50
CA VAL A 178 5.48 -2.34 -7.92
C VAL A 178 4.01 -2.72 -8.05
N HIS A 179 3.20 -1.83 -8.61
CA HIS A 179 1.77 -2.03 -8.79
C HIS A 179 1.46 -2.45 -10.23
N ILE A 180 0.99 -3.69 -10.41
CA ILE A 180 0.54 -4.18 -11.71
C ILE A 180 -0.96 -3.96 -11.89
N VAL A 181 -1.33 -3.31 -12.99
CA VAL A 181 -2.72 -3.03 -13.37
C VAL A 181 -3.03 -3.74 -14.67
N ARG A 182 -4.10 -4.54 -14.67
CA ARG A 182 -4.66 -5.20 -15.85
C ARG A 182 -6.02 -4.59 -16.19
N ASP A 183 -6.47 -4.73 -17.44
CA ASP A 183 -7.83 -4.38 -17.85
C ASP A 183 -8.88 -4.96 -16.88
N GLY A 184 -9.71 -4.07 -16.33
CA GLY A 184 -10.71 -4.44 -15.33
C GLY A 184 -11.76 -5.42 -15.84
N ARG A 185 -12.04 -5.45 -17.15
CA ARG A 185 -12.99 -6.40 -17.75
C ARG A 185 -12.44 -7.82 -17.71
N ASP A 186 -11.17 -7.97 -18.05
CA ASP A 186 -10.46 -9.25 -17.99
C ASP A 186 -10.30 -9.74 -16.56
N VAL A 187 -9.92 -8.84 -15.64
CA VAL A 187 -9.83 -9.17 -14.20
C VAL A 187 -11.19 -9.61 -13.68
N SER A 188 -12.25 -8.85 -13.98
CA SER A 188 -13.60 -9.16 -13.49
C SER A 188 -14.09 -10.51 -13.99
N ARG A 189 -13.86 -10.83 -15.27
CA ARG A 189 -14.19 -12.14 -15.85
C ARG A 189 -13.40 -13.26 -15.18
N SER A 190 -12.09 -13.08 -14.97
CA SER A 190 -11.24 -14.09 -14.33
C SER A 190 -11.58 -14.29 -12.84
N LEU A 191 -11.94 -13.22 -12.13
CA LEU A 191 -12.26 -13.27 -10.71
C LEU A 191 -13.66 -13.84 -10.46
N ALA A 192 -14.61 -13.61 -11.37
CA ALA A 192 -15.93 -14.22 -11.29
C ALA A 192 -15.91 -15.74 -11.51
N SER A 193 -14.88 -16.29 -12.16
CA SER A 193 -14.77 -17.73 -12.46
C SER A 193 -14.08 -18.55 -11.38
N VAL A 194 -13.58 -17.95 -10.30
CA VAL A 194 -12.85 -18.65 -9.22
C VAL A 194 -13.68 -18.74 -7.94
N HIS A 195 -13.59 -19.86 -7.24
CA HIS A 195 -14.40 -20.16 -6.04
C HIS A 195 -14.18 -19.20 -4.86
N PHE A 196 -13.02 -18.55 -4.80
CA PHE A 196 -12.67 -17.55 -3.78
C PHE A 196 -12.93 -16.10 -4.24
N GLY A 197 -13.50 -15.91 -5.43
CA GLY A 197 -13.89 -14.61 -5.95
C GLY A 197 -15.25 -14.16 -5.40
N PRO A 198 -15.69 -12.91 -5.67
CA PRO A 198 -16.99 -12.39 -5.24
C PRO A 198 -18.22 -13.10 -5.84
N GLY A 199 -18.03 -14.15 -6.63
CA GLY A 199 -19.09 -15.00 -7.20
C GLY A 199 -19.88 -14.40 -8.38
N ASN A 200 -19.70 -13.11 -8.68
CA ASN A 200 -20.35 -12.47 -9.84
C ASN A 200 -19.49 -11.35 -10.46
N LEU A 201 -19.83 -11.01 -11.71
CA LEU A 201 -19.07 -10.04 -12.51
C LEU A 201 -19.11 -8.63 -11.93
N ALA A 202 -20.27 -8.17 -11.44
CA ALA A 202 -20.43 -6.82 -10.91
C ALA A 202 -19.61 -6.61 -9.63
N ALA A 203 -19.65 -7.57 -8.71
CA ALA A 203 -18.85 -7.54 -7.49
C ALA A 203 -17.35 -7.67 -7.79
N SER A 204 -16.98 -8.45 -8.81
CA SER A 204 -15.58 -8.55 -9.27
C SER A 204 -15.07 -7.24 -9.87
N ALA A 205 -15.90 -6.55 -10.65
CA ALA A 205 -15.59 -5.22 -11.17
C ALA A 205 -15.47 -4.18 -10.05
N ALA A 206 -16.38 -4.23 -9.06
CA ALA A 206 -16.31 -3.36 -7.89
C ALA A 206 -15.04 -3.60 -7.06
N GLU A 207 -14.60 -4.85 -6.91
CA GLU A 207 -13.32 -5.18 -6.28
C GLU A 207 -12.13 -4.61 -7.05
N TRP A 208 -12.08 -4.80 -8.37
CA TRP A 208 -11.01 -4.23 -9.20
C TRP A 208 -10.95 -2.71 -9.08
N VAL A 209 -12.10 -2.01 -9.19
CA VAL A 209 -12.15 -0.55 -9.04
C VAL A 209 -11.65 -0.12 -7.67
N ARG A 210 -12.12 -0.79 -6.60
CA ARG A 210 -11.75 -0.49 -5.22
C ARG A 210 -10.24 -0.62 -5.02
N ASP A 211 -9.66 -1.73 -5.44
CA ASP A 211 -8.25 -2.03 -5.20
C ASP A 211 -7.32 -1.10 -5.99
N VAL A 212 -7.63 -0.84 -7.27
CA VAL A 212 -6.84 0.09 -8.10
C VAL A 212 -6.93 1.52 -7.56
N ARG A 213 -8.13 1.96 -7.13
CA ARG A 213 -8.30 3.28 -6.50
C ARG A 213 -7.53 3.38 -5.20
N LEU A 214 -7.62 2.38 -4.34
CA LEU A 214 -6.94 2.36 -3.05
C LEU A 214 -5.42 2.58 -3.22
N VAL A 215 -4.78 1.86 -4.14
CA VAL A 215 -3.35 2.04 -4.42
C VAL A 215 -3.07 3.42 -4.99
N ARG A 216 -3.83 3.87 -6.00
CA ARG A 216 -3.59 5.17 -6.65
C ARG A 216 -3.82 6.37 -5.73
N GLU A 217 -4.79 6.31 -4.82
CA GLU A 217 -5.08 7.33 -3.83
C GLU A 217 -4.03 7.39 -2.72
N HIS A 218 -3.38 6.27 -2.42
CA HIS A 218 -2.38 6.17 -1.35
C HIS A 218 -0.93 6.16 -1.83
N ARG A 219 -0.68 6.10 -3.15
CA ARG A 219 0.67 6.01 -3.74
C ARG A 219 1.61 7.15 -3.33
N TRP A 220 1.08 8.29 -2.93
CA TRP A 220 1.87 9.42 -2.43
C TRP A 220 2.65 9.09 -1.15
N ARG A 221 2.25 8.05 -0.40
CA ARG A 221 2.98 7.54 0.77
C ARG A 221 4.21 6.71 0.38
N LEU A 222 4.28 6.27 -0.87
CA LEU A 222 5.27 5.31 -1.35
C LEU A 222 6.41 6.07 -2.02
N SER A 223 7.55 6.17 -1.32
CA SER A 223 8.72 6.92 -1.81
C SER A 223 9.27 6.35 -3.12
N ARG A 224 9.13 5.03 -3.32
CA ARG A 224 9.59 4.28 -4.50
C ARG A 224 8.44 3.46 -5.05
N TYR A 225 7.75 4.04 -6.02
CA TYR A 225 6.56 3.44 -6.63
C TYR A 225 6.72 3.32 -8.15
N ARG A 226 6.33 2.18 -8.69
CA ARG A 226 6.22 1.96 -10.14
C ARG A 226 4.88 1.29 -10.44
N GLU A 227 4.05 1.94 -11.25
CA GLU A 227 2.87 1.30 -11.85
C GLU A 227 3.26 0.72 -13.21
N VAL A 228 2.89 -0.53 -13.46
CA VAL A 228 3.06 -1.21 -14.74
C VAL A 228 1.72 -1.75 -15.22
N ARG A 229 1.50 -1.70 -16.53
CA ARG A 229 0.30 -2.26 -17.16
C ARG A 229 0.61 -3.69 -17.58
N TYR A 230 -0.26 -4.63 -17.22
CA TYR A 230 -0.10 -6.05 -17.51
C TYR A 230 0.05 -6.30 -19.01
N GLU A 231 -0.80 -5.67 -19.82
CA GLU A 231 -0.82 -5.86 -21.27
C GLU A 231 0.47 -5.35 -21.93
N ASP A 232 1.02 -4.24 -21.43
CA ASP A 232 2.25 -3.65 -21.95
C ASP A 232 3.44 -4.53 -21.59
N LEU A 233 3.52 -5.00 -20.34
CA LEU A 233 4.57 -5.92 -19.88
C LEU A 233 4.50 -7.28 -20.59
N LEU A 234 3.30 -7.74 -20.96
CA LEU A 234 3.12 -8.97 -21.72
C LEU A 234 3.57 -8.83 -23.17
N ALA A 235 3.29 -7.69 -23.80
CA ALA A 235 3.64 -7.44 -25.19
C ALA A 235 5.13 -7.14 -25.39
N ASP A 236 5.75 -6.47 -24.42
CA ASP A 236 7.16 -6.07 -24.45
C ASP A 236 7.79 -6.34 -23.08
N PRO A 237 8.19 -7.60 -22.80
CA PRO A 237 8.91 -7.93 -21.59
C PRO A 237 10.30 -7.27 -21.63
N VAL A 238 10.53 -6.34 -20.71
CA VAL A 238 11.80 -5.61 -20.54
C VAL A 238 12.99 -6.49 -20.19
#